data_AF-A0A8T3WLM0-F1
#
_entry.id   AF-A0A8T3WLM0-F1
#
_cell.length_a   1.000
_cell.length_b   1.000
_cell.length_c   1.000
_cell.angle_alpha   90.00
_cell.angle_beta   90.00
_cell.angle_gamma   90.00
#
_symmetry.space_group_name_H-M   'P 1'
#
loop_
_entity.id
_entity.type
_entity.pdbx_description
1 polymer ?
#
loop_
_entity_poly.entity_id
_entity_poly.type
_entity_poly.pdbx_seq_one_letter_code
_entity_poly.pdbx_strand_id
1 'polypeptide(L)'
;MEARHNEYFEGILQVRNPNDEVLDFIAKEIKEKGNVSIAKTKKINNGLDIYISSQRFLRSIGNKLQERFSGHLEVSRKLHTRNRLTSRDVYRVNLLFKMPSFKKGDIIKYKGDQIKIIGMAKKVLAKDIETGRKLTLSFKELIK
;
A
#
# COMPACT_ATOMS: atom_id res chain seq x y z
N MET A 1 -31.86 -22.31 -0.74
CA MET A 1 -30.53 -22.64 -1.32
C MET A 1 -29.69 -21.38 -1.23
N GLU A 2 -28.70 -21.33 -0.33
CA GLU A 2 -27.80 -20.18 -0.22
C GLU A 2 -26.83 -20.16 -1.40
N ALA A 3 -26.89 -19.11 -2.21
CA ALA A 3 -25.91 -18.85 -3.24
C ALA A 3 -24.55 -18.62 -2.58
N ARG A 4 -23.66 -19.62 -2.60
CA ARG A 4 -22.23 -19.42 -2.33
C ARG A 4 -21.66 -18.55 -3.43
N HIS A 5 -21.73 -17.23 -3.28
CA HIS A 5 -21.00 -16.31 -4.12
C HIS A 5 -19.50 -16.52 -3.85
N ASN A 6 -18.87 -17.30 -4.72
CA ASN A 6 -17.45 -17.56 -4.65
C ASN A 6 -16.73 -16.28 -5.11
N GLU A 7 -16.54 -15.33 -4.19
CA GLU A 7 -15.83 -14.07 -4.44
C GLU A 7 -14.35 -14.36 -4.69
N TYR A 8 -14.02 -14.80 -5.91
CA TYR A 8 -12.65 -15.12 -6.32
C TYR A 8 -11.75 -13.88 -6.21
N PHE A 9 -10.64 -14.03 -5.51
CA PHE A 9 -9.59 -13.02 -5.43
C PHE A 9 -8.20 -13.65 -5.42
N GLU A 10 -7.25 -12.89 -5.98
CA GLU A 10 -5.85 -13.27 -6.05
C GLU A 10 -4.97 -12.43 -5.13
N GLY A 11 -5.47 -11.27 -4.68
CA GLY A 11 -4.76 -10.44 -3.72
C GLY A 11 -5.63 -9.43 -3.00
N ILE A 12 -5.02 -8.78 -2.02
CA ILE A 12 -5.67 -7.79 -1.15
C ILE A 12 -4.88 -6.49 -1.22
N LEU A 13 -5.55 -5.40 -1.60
CA LEU A 13 -5.03 -4.05 -1.50
C LEU A 13 -5.45 -3.50 -0.14
N GLN A 14 -4.48 -3.38 0.76
CA GLN A 14 -4.65 -2.89 2.11
C GLN A 14 -4.22 -1.44 2.14
N VAL A 15 -5.18 -0.53 2.30
CA VAL A 15 -4.93 0.91 2.33
C VAL A 15 -5.06 1.39 3.77
N ARG A 16 -4.07 2.12 4.27
CA ARG A 16 -4.03 2.62 5.65
C ARG A 16 -3.84 4.13 5.70
N ASN A 17 -4.63 4.76 6.55
CA ASN A 17 -4.76 6.21 6.71
C ASN A 17 -4.99 6.95 5.37
N PRO A 18 -5.85 6.47 4.45
CA PRO A 18 -6.07 7.17 3.20
C PRO A 18 -6.74 8.52 3.42
N ASN A 19 -6.39 9.51 2.60
CA ASN A 19 -7.23 10.68 2.36
C ASN A 19 -8.17 10.42 1.16
N ASP A 20 -9.10 11.34 0.92
CA ASP A 20 -10.09 11.19 -0.17
C ASP A 20 -9.42 11.08 -1.54
N GLU A 21 -8.33 11.82 -1.79
CA GLU A 21 -7.60 11.77 -3.07
C GLU A 21 -7.04 10.37 -3.38
N VAL A 22 -6.53 9.66 -2.35
CA VAL A 22 -6.06 8.28 -2.49
C VAL A 22 -7.22 7.34 -2.81
N LEU A 23 -8.37 7.51 -2.15
CA LEU A 23 -9.54 6.67 -2.40
C LEU A 23 -10.10 6.86 -3.80
N ASP A 24 -10.22 8.12 -4.22
CA ASP A 24 -10.69 8.50 -5.56
C ASP A 24 -9.75 7.97 -6.64
N PHE A 25 -8.44 8.08 -6.42
CA PHE A 25 -7.46 7.52 -7.33
C PHE A 25 -7.60 6.00 -7.49
N ILE A 26 -7.79 5.28 -6.38
CA ILE A 26 -7.98 3.83 -6.41
C ILE A 26 -9.25 3.45 -7.16
N ALA A 27 -10.36 4.14 -6.88
CA ALA A 27 -11.64 3.89 -7.55
C ALA A 27 -11.52 4.13 -9.07
N LYS A 28 -10.84 5.22 -9.46
CA LYS A 28 -10.57 5.55 -10.86
C LYS A 28 -9.73 4.47 -11.55
N GLU A 29 -8.61 4.06 -10.95
CA GLU A 29 -7.71 3.05 -11.51
C GLU A 29 -8.41 1.69 -11.70
N ILE A 30 -9.25 1.29 -10.76
CA ILE A 30 -10.03 0.04 -10.87
C ILE A 30 -11.03 0.16 -12.03
N LYS A 31 -11.77 1.28 -12.12
CA LYS A 31 -12.75 1.52 -13.17
C LYS A 31 -12.11 1.54 -14.56
N GLU A 32 -10.99 2.24 -14.73
CA GLU A 32 -10.27 2.37 -16.01
C GLU A 32 -9.69 1.04 -16.48
N LYS A 33 -9.32 0.15 -15.55
CA LYS A 33 -8.73 -1.14 -15.93
C LYS A 33 -9.73 -2.06 -16.64
N GLY A 34 -11.01 -1.98 -16.29
CA GLY A 34 -12.14 -2.67 -16.95
C GLY A 34 -12.19 -4.19 -16.80
N ASN A 35 -11.05 -4.88 -16.61
CA ASN A 35 -10.95 -6.34 -16.49
C ASN A 35 -10.54 -6.82 -15.08
N VAL A 36 -10.75 -5.97 -14.08
CA VAL A 36 -10.45 -6.26 -12.67
C VAL A 36 -11.74 -6.21 -11.88
N SER A 37 -12.02 -7.29 -11.14
CA SER A 37 -13.18 -7.38 -10.26
C SER A 37 -12.79 -7.22 -8.80
N ILE A 38 -13.65 -6.53 -8.04
CA ILE A 38 -13.59 -6.46 -6.59
C ILE A 38 -14.45 -7.60 -6.05
N ALA A 39 -13.81 -8.54 -5.37
CA ALA A 39 -14.49 -9.61 -4.65
C ALA A 39 -15.29 -9.03 -3.48
N LYS A 40 -14.62 -8.26 -2.62
CA LYS A 40 -15.24 -7.55 -1.50
C LYS A 40 -14.38 -6.39 -1.04
N THR A 41 -15.00 -5.46 -0.31
CA THR A 41 -14.32 -4.37 0.38
C THR A 41 -14.63 -4.43 1.86
N LYS A 42 -13.61 -4.48 2.71
CA LYS A 42 -13.76 -4.50 4.17
C LYS A 42 -13.19 -3.21 4.76
N LYS A 43 -14.03 -2.39 5.37
CA LYS A 43 -13.59 -1.23 6.17
C LYS A 43 -13.00 -1.71 7.49
N ILE A 44 -11.95 -1.03 7.95
CA ILE A 44 -11.31 -1.22 9.25
C ILE A 44 -11.02 0.15 9.88
N ASN A 45 -10.63 0.18 11.16
CA ASN A 45 -10.50 1.42 11.92
C ASN A 45 -9.58 2.47 11.25
N ASN A 46 -8.49 2.03 10.60
CA ASN A 46 -7.51 2.92 9.98
C ASN A 46 -7.45 2.79 8.45
N GLY A 47 -8.52 2.34 7.80
CA GLY A 47 -8.58 2.26 6.34
C GLY A 47 -9.46 1.14 5.83
N LEU A 48 -9.01 0.45 4.79
CA LEU A 48 -9.80 -0.59 4.12
C LEU A 48 -8.94 -1.65 3.44
N ASP A 49 -9.53 -2.83 3.30
CA ASP A 49 -8.99 -3.96 2.55
C ASP A 49 -9.89 -4.24 1.35
N ILE A 50 -9.33 -4.13 0.14
CA ILE A 50 -10.03 -4.37 -1.13
C ILE A 50 -9.51 -5.68 -1.70
N TYR A 51 -10.40 -6.64 -1.91
CA TYR A 51 -10.07 -7.97 -2.41
C TYR A 51 -10.20 -7.97 -3.93
N ILE A 52 -9.09 -8.25 -4.62
CA ILE A 52 -8.96 -8.01 -6.06
C ILE A 52 -8.63 -9.31 -6.79
N SER A 53 -9.25 -9.54 -7.95
CA SER A 53 -9.08 -10.74 -8.78
C SER A 53 -7.81 -10.78 -9.64
N SER A 54 -6.92 -9.78 -9.56
CA SER A 54 -5.71 -9.71 -10.38
C SER A 54 -4.47 -9.28 -9.58
N GLN A 55 -3.50 -10.18 -9.44
CA GLN A 55 -2.21 -9.85 -8.81
C GLN A 55 -1.42 -8.82 -9.61
N ARG A 56 -1.55 -8.86 -10.94
CA ARG A 56 -0.83 -7.94 -11.85
C ARG A 56 -1.31 -6.51 -11.63
N PHE A 57 -2.62 -6.32 -11.57
CA PHE A 57 -3.21 -5.02 -11.25
C PHE A 57 -2.77 -4.55 -9.87
N LEU A 58 -2.84 -5.42 -8.86
CA LEU A 58 -2.45 -5.10 -7.48
C LEU A 58 -1.04 -4.47 -7.41
N ARG A 59 -0.06 -5.11 -8.05
CA ARG A 59 1.32 -4.59 -8.11
C ARG A 59 1.41 -3.26 -8.84
N SER A 60 0.68 -3.12 -9.95
CA SER A 60 0.67 -1.89 -10.74
C SER A 60 0.09 -0.72 -9.96
N ILE A 61 -1.07 -0.89 -9.32
CA ILE A 61 -1.72 0.18 -8.55
C ILE A 61 -0.90 0.55 -7.31
N GLY A 62 -0.26 -0.43 -6.65
CA GLY A 62 0.64 -0.16 -5.52
C GLY A 62 1.82 0.73 -5.87
N ASN A 63 2.47 0.49 -7.02
CA ASN A 63 3.57 1.35 -7.50
C ASN A 63 3.07 2.76 -7.82
N LYS A 64 1.93 2.88 -8.52
CA LYS A 64 1.32 4.18 -8.85
C LYS A 64 0.95 4.96 -7.59
N LEU A 65 0.41 4.29 -6.57
CA LEU A 65 0.09 4.89 -5.27
C LEU A 65 1.35 5.48 -4.62
N GLN A 66 2.43 4.70 -4.55
CA GLN A 66 3.67 5.16 -3.95
C GLN A 66 4.31 6.32 -4.73
N GLU A 67 4.25 6.27 -6.07
CA GLU A 67 4.81 7.32 -6.93
C GLU A 67 4.04 8.63 -6.83
N ARG A 68 2.70 8.58 -6.75
CA ARG A 68 1.86 9.77 -6.71
C ARG A 68 1.73 10.37 -5.31
N PHE A 69 1.53 9.54 -4.30
CA PHE A 69 1.17 10.01 -2.95
C PHE A 69 2.31 9.96 -1.96
N SER A 70 3.43 9.30 -2.31
CA SER A 70 4.46 8.90 -1.35
C SER A 70 3.90 8.01 -0.22
N GLY A 71 4.74 7.20 0.41
CA GLY A 71 4.32 6.39 1.54
C GLY A 71 4.94 5.01 1.58
N HIS A 72 4.56 4.28 2.62
CA HIS A 72 5.04 2.92 2.82
C HIS A 72 4.27 1.96 1.93
N LEU A 73 5.00 1.27 1.05
CA LEU A 73 4.49 0.19 0.22
C LEU A 73 5.16 -1.12 0.64
N GLU A 74 4.37 -2.11 1.00
CA GLU A 74 4.85 -3.43 1.38
C GLU A 74 4.08 -4.52 0.67
N VAL A 75 4.82 -5.46 0.06
CA VAL A 75 4.24 -6.55 -0.70
C VAL A 75 4.64 -7.87 -0.05
N SER A 76 3.66 -8.66 0.33
CA SER A 76 3.86 -10.01 0.85
C SER A 76 3.07 -11.04 0.05
N ARG A 77 3.49 -12.30 0.11
CA ARG A 77 2.86 -13.42 -0.60
C ARG A 77 2.58 -14.53 0.39
N LYS A 78 1.41 -15.14 0.28
CA LYS A 78 1.03 -16.32 1.06
C LYS A 78 0.70 -17.46 0.10
N LEU A 79 1.26 -18.65 0.35
CA LEU A 79 0.86 -19.85 -0.38
C LEU A 79 -0.62 -20.11 -0.11
N HIS A 80 -1.43 -20.17 -1.16
CA HIS A 80 -2.87 -20.41 -1.06
C HIS A 80 -3.21 -21.87 -1.26
N THR A 81 -2.71 -22.47 -2.34
CA THR A 81 -2.93 -23.88 -2.66
C THR A 81 -1.85 -24.36 -3.63
N ARG A 82 -1.81 -25.67 -3.89
CA ARG A 82 -0.99 -26.26 -4.96
C ARG A 82 -1.92 -26.81 -6.03
N ASN A 83 -1.70 -26.39 -7.26
CA ASN A 83 -2.45 -26.90 -8.41
C ASN A 83 -2.12 -28.39 -8.57
N ARG A 84 -3.11 -29.26 -8.40
CA ARG A 84 -2.92 -30.72 -8.43
C ARG A 84 -2.55 -31.27 -9.80
N LEU A 85 -2.90 -30.57 -10.89
CA LEU A 85 -2.61 -30.99 -12.26
C LEU A 85 -1.21 -30.55 -12.70
N THR A 86 -0.85 -29.30 -12.40
CA THR A 86 0.45 -28.73 -12.82
C THR A 86 1.54 -28.84 -11.76
N SER A 87 1.20 -29.31 -10.56
CA SER A 87 2.05 -29.32 -9.37
C SER A 87 2.65 -27.96 -8.98
N ARG A 88 2.09 -26.85 -9.49
CA ARG A 88 2.55 -25.48 -9.23
C ARG A 88 1.86 -24.86 -8.02
N ASP A 89 2.62 -24.09 -7.26
CA ASP A 89 2.11 -23.32 -6.14
C ASP A 89 1.31 -22.10 -6.62
N VAL A 90 0.12 -21.93 -6.05
CA VAL A 90 -0.75 -20.78 -6.25
C VAL A 90 -0.65 -19.90 -5.02
N TYR A 91 -0.18 -18.67 -5.22
CA TYR A 91 -0.02 -17.68 -4.15
C TYR A 91 -1.16 -16.67 -4.16
N ARG A 92 -1.47 -16.10 -3.00
CA ARG A 92 -2.20 -14.84 -2.87
C ARG A 92 -1.25 -13.72 -2.47
N VAL A 93 -1.48 -12.52 -2.97
CA VAL A 93 -0.61 -11.35 -2.72
C VAL A 93 -1.30 -10.35 -1.80
N ASN A 94 -0.65 -9.92 -0.73
CA ASN A 94 -1.08 -8.77 0.04
C ASN A 94 -0.21 -7.58 -0.33
N LEU A 95 -0.84 -6.45 -0.63
CA LEU A 95 -0.16 -5.20 -0.90
C LEU A 95 -0.68 -4.15 0.07
N LEU A 96 0.19 -3.72 0.97
CA LEU A 96 -0.07 -2.70 1.97
C LEU A 96 0.45 -1.36 1.47
N PHE A 97 -0.42 -0.36 1.40
CA PHE A 97 -0.07 1.03 1.24
C PHE A 97 -0.48 1.80 2.49
N LYS A 98 0.48 2.45 3.15
CA LYS A 98 0.23 3.28 4.34
C LYS A 98 0.69 4.71 4.09
N MET A 99 -0.26 5.63 4.16
CA MET A 99 0.00 7.05 4.01
C MET A 99 0.76 7.57 5.24
N PRO A 100 1.81 8.40 5.05
CA PRO A 100 2.49 9.05 6.17
C PRO A 100 1.58 10.09 6.82
N SER A 101 1.72 10.29 8.14
CA SER A 101 1.06 11.36 8.89
C SER A 101 1.84 12.69 8.86
N PHE A 102 2.87 12.77 8.02
CA PHE A 102 3.77 13.92 7.89
C PHE A 102 3.93 14.27 6.41
N LYS A 103 4.29 15.53 6.15
CA LYS A 103 4.55 16.08 4.83
C LYS A 103 5.91 16.75 4.75
N LYS A 104 6.30 17.14 3.54
CA LYS A 104 7.50 17.97 3.33
C LYS A 104 7.37 19.27 4.13
N GLY A 105 8.43 19.62 4.85
CA GLY A 105 8.51 20.78 5.72
C GLY A 105 8.33 20.45 7.21
N ASP A 106 7.67 19.34 7.53
CA ASP A 106 7.40 18.95 8.91
C ASP A 106 8.67 18.59 9.67
N ILE A 107 8.66 18.82 10.98
CA ILE A 107 9.70 18.39 11.91
C ILE A 107 9.15 17.22 12.71
N ILE A 108 9.83 16.08 12.67
CA ILE A 108 9.44 14.86 13.38
C ILE A 108 10.60 14.35 14.24
N LYS A 109 10.26 13.59 15.28
CA LYS A 109 11.26 12.94 16.15
C LYS A 109 11.65 11.58 15.58
N TYR A 110 12.93 11.34 15.36
CA TYR A 110 13.48 10.07 14.91
C TYR A 110 14.68 9.67 15.77
N LYS A 111 14.59 8.50 16.43
CA LYS A 111 15.64 7.95 17.32
C LYS A 111 16.13 8.86 18.46
N GLY A 112 15.38 9.90 18.81
CA GLY A 112 15.77 10.86 19.84
C GLY A 112 15.91 12.27 19.28
N ASP A 113 16.31 12.37 18.02
CA ASP A 113 16.68 13.62 17.37
C ASP A 113 15.50 14.23 16.61
N GLN A 114 15.54 15.55 16.41
CA GLN A 114 14.58 16.25 15.56
C GLN A 114 15.10 16.31 14.12
N ILE A 115 14.30 15.80 13.19
CA ILE A 115 14.61 15.81 11.77
C ILE A 115 13.53 16.58 11.00
N LYS A 116 13.95 17.41 10.06
CA LYS A 116 13.06 18.12 9.13
C LYS A 116 12.91 17.35 7.84
N ILE A 117 11.68 17.07 7.41
CA ILE A 117 11.39 16.42 6.13
C ILE A 117 11.64 17.40 5.00
N ILE A 118 12.60 17.09 4.12
CA ILE A 118 12.97 17.94 2.98
C ILE A 118 12.42 17.42 1.65
N GLY A 119 12.08 16.13 1.57
CA GLY A 119 11.50 15.52 0.38
C GLY A 119 10.92 14.14 0.64
N MET A 120 9.94 13.75 -0.17
CA MET A 120 9.28 12.46 -0.11
C MET A 120 9.06 11.93 -1.52
N ALA A 121 9.43 10.69 -1.75
CA ALA A 121 9.14 9.93 -2.97
C ALA A 121 8.95 8.45 -2.58
N LYS A 122 9.80 7.53 -3.09
CA LYS A 122 9.88 6.14 -2.58
C LYS A 122 10.57 6.04 -1.22
N LYS A 123 11.41 7.03 -0.90
CA LYS A 123 12.09 7.20 0.39
C LYS A 123 11.85 8.60 0.92
N VAL A 124 12.14 8.80 2.20
CA VAL A 124 12.05 10.09 2.86
C VAL A 124 13.45 10.69 2.96
N LEU A 125 13.60 11.90 2.44
CA LEU A 125 14.79 12.72 2.63
C LEU A 125 14.52 13.64 3.81
N ALA A 126 15.40 13.61 4.80
CA ALA A 126 15.32 14.48 5.97
C ALA A 126 16.67 15.14 6.26
N LYS A 127 16.61 16.22 7.04
CA LYS A 127 17.78 16.95 7.54
C LYS A 127 17.69 16.98 9.07
N ASP A 128 18.73 16.53 9.72
CA ASP A 128 18.90 16.68 11.16
C ASP A 128 19.00 18.15 11.53
N ILE A 129 18.22 18.60 12.52
CA ILE A 129 18.13 20.02 12.87
C ILE A 129 19.36 20.49 13.64
N GLU A 130 19.95 19.63 14.47
CA GLU A 130 21.09 19.98 15.32
C GLU A 130 22.41 19.98 14.55
N THR A 131 22.68 18.90 13.84
CA THR A 131 23.94 18.67 13.10
C THR A 131 23.90 19.16 11.66
N GLY A 132 22.70 19.43 11.13
CA GLY A 132 22.50 19.81 9.73
C GLY A 132 22.72 18.68 8.71
N ARG A 133 23.02 17.46 9.15
CA ARG A 133 23.29 16.31 8.26
C ARG A 133 22.03 15.88 7.52
N LYS A 134 22.19 15.48 6.25
CA LYS A 134 21.09 14.89 5.46
C LYS A 134 21.05 13.39 5.67
N LEU A 135 19.85 12.84 5.76
CA LEU A 135 19.59 11.42 5.92
C LEU A 135 18.50 10.96 4.95
N THR A 136 18.62 9.71 4.50
CA THR A 136 17.62 9.05 3.66
C THR A 136 17.05 7.88 4.45
N LEU A 137 15.74 7.91 4.72
CA LEU A 137 15.03 6.93 5.53
C LEU A 137 13.94 6.22 4.71
N SER A 138 13.57 5.02 5.14
CA SER A 138 12.37 4.35 4.63
C SER A 138 11.12 4.85 5.36
N PHE A 139 9.95 4.82 4.70
CA PHE A 139 8.69 5.13 5.37
C PHE A 139 8.39 4.15 6.51
N LYS A 140 8.80 2.89 6.39
CA LYS A 140 8.63 1.88 7.44
C LYS A 140 9.27 2.29 8.77
N GLU A 141 10.41 2.96 8.72
CA GLU A 141 11.11 3.43 9.92
C GLU A 141 10.42 4.63 10.59
N LEU A 142 9.65 5.40 9.81
CA LEU A 142 9.01 6.63 10.26
C LEU A 142 7.55 6.44 10.64
N ILE A 143 6.91 5.41 10.09
CA ILE A 143 5.50 5.12 10.30
C ILE A 143 5.41 3.88 11.22
N LYS A 144 5.10 4.10 12.50
CA LYS A 144 4.71 3.03 13.44
C LYS A 144 3.33 2.47 13.07
#